data_AF-A0A7Z9E029-F1
#
_entry.id   AF-A0A7Z9E029-F1
#
_cell.length_a   1.000
_cell.length_b   1.000
_cell.length_c   1.000
_cell.angle_alpha   90.00
_cell.angle_beta   90.00
_cell.angle_gamma   90.00
#
_symmetry.space_group_name_H-M   'P 1'
#
loop_
_entity.id
_entity.type
_entity.pdbx_description
1 polymer ?
#
loop_
_entity_poly.entity_id
_entity_poly.type
_entity_poly.pdbx_seq_one_letter_code
_entity_poly.pdbx_strand_id
1 'polypeptide(L)'
;MAIRTKYQRVIRAKLGIYALGGMATAIIIVLIILISQVSTIATDDKIPFKPHPLPESLANWQDLTNKGDYFDQIEPANFGYLVFSKFPIKVYIENPDSLSSWKETVSSAILKWDNYLPLNLVEQPQNADIKIIRKNPPLDPQKKRASSAETRYQISVKNTPEGFPYLSHRFTIWLSPTQTGQYIEAAALHEFGHALGIWGHSPEQTDVMYFSQVREPPPISVRDINTLKRIYQQPTRLGWSILIAPNT
;
A
#
# COMPACT_ATOMS: atom_id res chain seq x y z
N MET A 1 -64.55 49.52 1.68
CA MET A 1 -64.35 48.32 2.53
C MET A 1 -63.34 47.40 1.85
N ALA A 2 -62.07 47.81 1.88
CA ALA A 2 -60.92 47.14 1.29
C ALA A 2 -59.99 46.78 2.44
N ILE A 3 -59.68 45.50 2.65
CA ILE A 3 -58.55 44.98 3.47
C ILE A 3 -58.46 43.42 3.40
N ARG A 4 -59.49 42.68 2.94
CA ARG A 4 -59.46 41.20 2.98
C ARG A 4 -58.74 40.45 1.83
N THR A 5 -58.35 41.09 0.74
CA THR A 5 -57.88 40.38 -0.48
C THR A 5 -56.37 40.25 -0.64
N LYS A 6 -55.54 40.95 0.16
CA LYS A 6 -54.07 40.88 0.01
C LYS A 6 -53.40 39.75 0.81
N TYR A 7 -54.03 39.25 1.87
CA TYR A 7 -53.45 38.22 2.74
C TYR A 7 -53.55 36.78 2.19
N GLN A 8 -54.53 36.47 1.35
CA GLN A 8 -54.75 35.11 0.81
C GLN A 8 -53.71 34.71 -0.26
N ARG A 9 -53.14 35.67 -0.99
CA ARG A 9 -52.18 35.39 -2.08
C ARG A 9 -50.77 35.07 -1.58
N VAL A 10 -50.36 35.64 -0.45
CA VAL A 10 -49.02 35.40 0.14
C VAL A 10 -48.95 34.03 0.82
N ILE A 11 -50.06 33.54 1.38
CA ILE A 11 -50.12 32.23 2.06
C ILE A 11 -50.04 31.07 1.06
N ARG A 12 -50.69 31.17 -0.12
CA ARG A 12 -50.59 30.13 -1.16
C ARG A 12 -49.21 30.06 -1.81
N ALA A 13 -48.51 31.19 -1.99
CA ALA A 13 -47.16 31.20 -2.53
C ALA A 13 -46.13 30.61 -1.54
N LYS A 14 -46.30 30.82 -0.24
CA LYS A 14 -45.44 30.20 0.79
C LYS A 14 -45.69 28.70 0.93
N LEU A 15 -46.93 28.21 0.87
CA LEU A 15 -47.21 26.77 0.91
C LEU A 15 -46.60 25.99 -0.27
N GLY A 16 -46.56 26.58 -1.47
CA GLY A 16 -45.93 25.95 -2.64
C GLY A 16 -44.41 25.80 -2.50
N ILE A 17 -43.74 26.76 -1.86
CA ILE A 17 -42.28 26.73 -1.63
C ILE A 17 -41.91 25.73 -0.53
N TYR A 18 -42.73 25.58 0.52
CA TYR A 18 -42.51 24.55 1.54
C TYR A 18 -42.82 23.13 1.03
N ALA A 19 -43.78 22.96 0.10
CA ALA A 19 -44.05 21.66 -0.53
C ALA A 19 -42.94 21.24 -1.51
N LEU A 20 -42.41 22.18 -2.31
CA LEU A 20 -41.26 21.92 -3.21
C LEU A 20 -39.95 21.74 -2.44
N GLY A 21 -39.72 22.51 -1.38
CA GLY A 21 -38.59 22.33 -0.47
C GLY A 21 -38.64 20.97 0.25
N GLY A 22 -39.81 20.57 0.75
CA GLY A 22 -40.03 19.27 1.39
C GLY A 22 -39.83 18.08 0.44
N MET A 23 -40.32 18.17 -0.80
CA MET A 23 -40.10 17.13 -1.82
C MET A 23 -38.63 17.05 -2.26
N ALA A 24 -37.95 18.18 -2.45
CA ALA A 24 -36.52 18.19 -2.77
C ALA A 24 -35.67 17.61 -1.63
N THR A 25 -35.97 17.96 -0.36
CA THR A 25 -35.28 17.37 0.80
C THR A 25 -35.59 15.88 0.95
N ALA A 26 -36.83 15.45 0.69
CA ALA A 26 -37.19 14.03 0.75
C ALA A 26 -36.50 13.23 -0.36
N ILE A 27 -36.41 13.77 -1.59
CA ILE A 27 -35.68 13.15 -2.70
C ILE A 27 -34.19 13.08 -2.39
N ILE A 28 -33.59 14.13 -1.80
CA ILE A 28 -32.18 14.13 -1.39
C ILE A 28 -31.94 13.12 -0.26
N ILE A 29 -32.82 13.03 0.74
CA ILE A 29 -32.72 12.03 1.81
C ILE A 29 -32.90 10.62 1.26
N VAL A 30 -33.83 10.40 0.32
CA VAL A 30 -34.00 9.11 -0.36
C VAL A 30 -32.79 8.78 -1.24
N LEU A 31 -32.19 9.75 -1.93
CA LEU A 31 -30.95 9.55 -2.69
C LEU A 31 -29.77 9.23 -1.77
N ILE A 32 -29.65 9.92 -0.63
CA ILE A 32 -28.63 9.64 0.38
C ILE A 32 -28.84 8.24 0.99
N ILE A 33 -30.09 7.84 1.24
CA ILE A 33 -30.43 6.50 1.72
C ILE A 33 -30.10 5.44 0.65
N LEU A 34 -30.41 5.68 -0.62
CA LEU A 34 -30.06 4.81 -1.75
C LEU A 34 -28.54 4.75 -2.00
N ILE A 35 -27.80 5.84 -1.78
CA ILE A 35 -26.33 5.87 -1.87
C ILE A 35 -25.70 5.19 -0.64
N SER A 36 -26.32 5.29 0.54
CA SER A 36 -25.89 4.56 1.75
C SER A 36 -26.26 3.06 1.73
N GLN A 37 -27.12 2.64 0.80
CA GLN A 37 -27.35 1.24 0.44
C GLN A 37 -26.45 0.74 -0.68
N VAL A 38 -25.44 1.52 -1.11
CA VAL A 38 -24.28 0.90 -1.75
C VAL A 38 -23.69 0.00 -0.68
N SER A 39 -24.05 -1.28 -0.76
CA SER A 39 -23.42 -2.34 -0.01
C SER A 39 -21.92 -2.13 -0.17
N THR A 40 -21.27 -1.59 0.85
CA THR A 40 -19.88 -1.93 1.10
C THR A 40 -19.94 -3.45 1.12
N ILE A 41 -19.47 -4.08 0.04
CA ILE A 41 -19.38 -5.53 0.02
C ILE A 41 -18.61 -5.83 1.30
N ALA A 42 -19.26 -6.51 2.25
CA ALA A 42 -18.62 -7.07 3.42
C ALA A 42 -17.67 -8.15 2.88
N THR A 43 -16.57 -7.72 2.27
CA THR A 43 -15.46 -8.54 1.78
C THR A 43 -14.64 -9.05 2.95
N ASP A 44 -14.76 -8.38 4.11
CA ASP A 44 -13.99 -8.69 5.31
C ASP A 44 -14.28 -10.11 5.81
N ASP A 45 -15.53 -10.52 5.96
CA ASP A 45 -15.84 -11.88 6.47
C ASP A 45 -15.60 -13.00 5.45
N LYS A 46 -15.52 -12.65 4.16
CA LYS A 46 -15.41 -13.64 3.06
C LYS A 46 -13.98 -13.99 2.68
N ILE A 47 -13.00 -13.20 3.11
CA ILE A 47 -11.58 -13.49 2.84
C ILE A 47 -10.96 -14.07 4.11
N PRO A 48 -10.24 -15.20 4.06
CA PRO A 48 -9.53 -15.70 5.24
C PRO A 48 -8.56 -14.64 5.81
N PHE A 49 -8.59 -14.45 7.13
CA PHE A 49 -7.60 -13.64 7.85
C PHE A 49 -6.64 -14.56 8.60
N LYS A 50 -5.59 -14.99 7.92
CA LYS A 50 -4.63 -15.97 8.45
C LYS A 50 -3.25 -15.81 7.82
N PRO A 51 -2.18 -16.24 8.49
CA PRO A 51 -0.83 -16.14 7.94
C PRO A 51 -0.64 -17.08 6.75
N HIS A 52 0.23 -16.68 5.82
CA HIS A 52 0.76 -17.57 4.78
C HIS A 52 1.91 -18.42 5.34
N PRO A 53 2.22 -19.58 4.72
CA PRO A 53 3.47 -20.26 4.99
C PRO A 53 4.66 -19.33 4.73
N LEU A 54 5.67 -19.39 5.60
CA LEU A 54 6.91 -18.63 5.38
C LEU A 54 7.64 -19.13 4.13
N PRO A 55 8.25 -18.23 3.34
CA PRO A 55 9.22 -18.65 2.34
C PRO A 55 10.41 -19.34 3.02
N GLU A 56 11.02 -20.30 2.33
CA GLU A 56 12.09 -21.15 2.89
C GLU A 56 13.25 -20.35 3.50
N SER A 57 13.66 -19.26 2.84
CA SER A 57 14.68 -18.32 3.31
C SER A 57 14.35 -17.74 4.70
N LEU A 58 13.12 -17.27 4.92
CA LEU A 58 12.70 -16.74 6.23
C LEU A 58 12.40 -17.85 7.24
N ALA A 59 11.90 -19.00 6.79
CA ALA A 59 11.68 -20.15 7.67
C ALA A 59 13.00 -20.61 8.31
N ASN A 60 14.06 -20.69 7.50
CA ASN A 60 15.40 -21.12 7.92
C ASN A 60 16.23 -20.01 8.59
N TRP A 61 15.82 -18.73 8.49
CA TRP A 61 16.51 -17.63 9.15
C TRP A 61 16.54 -17.79 10.68
N GLN A 62 17.72 -17.62 11.27
CA GLN A 62 17.95 -17.64 12.71
C GLN A 62 18.82 -16.45 13.12
N ASP A 63 18.39 -15.74 14.16
CA ASP A 63 19.22 -14.73 14.81
C ASP A 63 20.10 -15.36 15.88
N LEU A 64 21.32 -15.74 15.50
CA LEU A 64 22.32 -16.31 16.41
C LEU A 64 22.86 -15.30 17.41
N THR A 65 22.59 -14.01 17.19
CA THR A 65 23.14 -12.89 17.97
C THR A 65 22.12 -12.22 18.89
N ASN A 66 20.87 -12.70 18.87
CA ASN A 66 19.73 -12.21 19.65
C ASN A 66 19.61 -10.68 19.65
N LYS A 67 19.65 -10.07 18.46
CA LYS A 67 19.54 -8.62 18.24
C LYS A 67 18.11 -8.10 18.39
N GLY A 68 17.12 -8.99 18.43
CA GLY A 68 15.71 -8.64 18.54
C GLY A 68 15.15 -8.06 17.25
N ASP A 69 14.02 -7.38 17.33
CA ASP A 69 13.32 -6.77 16.21
C ASP A 69 12.80 -5.36 16.58
N TYR A 70 12.01 -4.77 15.71
CA TYR A 70 11.23 -3.55 15.96
C TYR A 70 9.79 -3.72 15.45
N PHE A 71 9.25 -4.93 15.58
CA PHE A 71 7.91 -5.25 15.06
C PHE A 71 6.79 -4.43 15.74
N ASP A 72 7.02 -3.96 16.96
CA ASP A 72 6.17 -3.03 17.69
C ASP A 72 6.02 -1.66 16.99
N GLN A 73 6.93 -1.31 16.08
CA GLN A 73 6.87 -0.11 15.25
C GLN A 73 6.09 -0.32 13.94
N ILE A 74 5.51 -1.50 13.73
CA ILE A 74 4.82 -1.87 12.49
C ILE A 74 3.31 -2.00 12.75
N GLU A 75 2.55 -1.08 12.18
CA GLU A 75 1.10 -1.08 12.27
C GLU A 75 0.48 -1.83 11.08
N PRO A 76 -0.49 -2.75 11.32
CA PRO A 76 -1.19 -3.41 10.24
C PRO A 76 -2.16 -2.45 9.53
N ALA A 77 -2.39 -2.69 8.24
CA ALA A 77 -3.53 -2.10 7.56
C ALA A 77 -4.83 -2.82 7.95
N ASN A 78 -5.97 -2.30 7.53
CA ASN A 78 -7.29 -2.92 7.75
C ASN A 78 -7.41 -4.35 7.19
N PHE A 79 -6.62 -4.71 6.17
CA PHE A 79 -6.54 -6.06 5.61
C PHE A 79 -5.43 -6.93 6.21
N GLY A 80 -4.77 -6.46 7.28
CA GLY A 80 -3.61 -7.10 7.91
C GLY A 80 -2.28 -6.57 7.41
N TYR A 81 -1.24 -7.40 7.56
CA TYR A 81 0.13 -7.04 7.17
C TYR A 81 0.35 -7.20 5.66
N LEU A 82 1.22 -6.36 5.11
CA LEU A 82 1.64 -6.38 3.70
C LEU A 82 2.63 -7.52 3.49
N VAL A 83 2.16 -8.66 2.97
CA VAL A 83 2.99 -9.84 2.72
C VAL A 83 2.78 -10.39 1.32
N PHE A 84 3.86 -10.76 0.64
CA PHE A 84 3.79 -11.55 -0.59
C PHE A 84 3.62 -13.03 -0.26
N SER A 85 2.68 -13.70 -0.93
CA SER A 85 2.46 -15.15 -0.80
C SER A 85 2.85 -15.96 -2.03
N LYS A 86 3.30 -15.28 -3.09
CA LYS A 86 3.76 -15.89 -4.34
C LYS A 86 5.19 -15.43 -4.58
N PHE A 87 6.06 -16.39 -4.81
CA PHE A 87 7.48 -16.18 -5.05
C PHE A 87 7.91 -16.80 -6.38
N PRO A 88 8.93 -16.24 -7.05
CA PRO A 88 9.66 -15.02 -6.69
C PRO A 88 8.82 -13.74 -6.89
N ILE A 89 9.11 -12.70 -6.11
CA ILE A 89 8.51 -11.37 -6.24
C ILE A 89 9.04 -10.74 -7.52
N LYS A 90 8.14 -10.32 -8.43
CA LYS A 90 8.55 -9.75 -9.72
C LYS A 90 8.84 -8.26 -9.57
N VAL A 91 10.03 -7.83 -9.96
CA VAL A 91 10.47 -6.44 -9.83
C VAL A 91 10.80 -5.86 -11.19
N TYR A 92 10.20 -4.72 -11.52
CA TYR A 92 10.58 -3.91 -12.67
C TYR A 92 11.38 -2.71 -12.20
N ILE A 93 12.53 -2.49 -12.83
CA ILE A 93 13.34 -1.29 -12.62
C ILE A 93 13.34 -0.53 -13.94
N GLU A 94 12.90 0.73 -13.89
CA GLU A 94 12.94 1.61 -15.05
C GLU A 94 14.36 1.70 -15.60
N ASN A 95 14.49 1.76 -16.92
CA ASN A 95 15.79 2.00 -17.54
C ASN A 95 15.70 3.29 -18.35
N PRO A 96 15.76 4.46 -17.69
CA PRO A 96 15.51 5.73 -18.35
C PRO A 96 16.57 6.04 -19.42
N ASP A 97 17.81 5.59 -19.21
CA ASP A 97 18.90 5.68 -20.16
C ASP A 97 19.63 4.33 -20.19
N SER A 98 19.70 3.69 -21.36
CA SER A 98 20.35 2.37 -21.53
C SER A 98 21.85 2.33 -21.20
N LEU A 99 22.45 3.50 -20.93
CA LEU A 99 23.84 3.70 -20.55
C LEU A 99 24.01 4.17 -19.09
N SER A 100 22.92 4.28 -18.31
CA SER A 100 22.99 4.82 -16.95
C SER A 100 23.37 3.75 -15.92
N SER A 101 24.44 4.01 -15.15
CA SER A 101 24.83 3.23 -13.96
C SER A 101 23.75 3.18 -12.86
N TRP A 102 22.66 3.92 -13.04
CA TRP A 102 21.56 4.01 -12.09
C TRP A 102 20.83 2.67 -11.97
N LYS A 103 20.49 2.02 -13.09
CA LYS A 103 19.77 0.73 -13.05
C LYS A 103 20.63 -0.32 -12.38
N GLU A 104 21.93 -0.39 -12.66
CA GLU A 104 22.86 -1.33 -12.01
C GLU A 104 22.97 -1.04 -10.51
N THR A 105 23.09 0.23 -10.11
CA THR A 105 23.17 0.63 -8.70
C THR A 105 21.90 0.22 -7.94
N VAL A 106 20.72 0.53 -8.49
CA VAL A 106 19.44 0.16 -7.89
C VAL A 106 19.25 -1.35 -7.87
N SER A 107 19.60 -2.04 -8.96
CA SER A 107 19.53 -3.52 -9.04
C SER A 107 20.42 -4.15 -7.97
N SER A 108 21.66 -3.72 -7.86
CA SER A 108 22.62 -4.19 -6.86
C SER A 108 22.11 -3.97 -5.44
N ALA A 109 21.52 -2.80 -5.16
CA ALA A 109 20.95 -2.47 -3.87
C ALA A 109 19.81 -3.44 -3.51
N ILE A 110 18.80 -3.57 -4.37
CA ILE A 110 17.61 -4.37 -4.03
C ILE A 110 17.90 -5.87 -3.99
N LEU A 111 18.87 -6.35 -4.76
CA LEU A 111 19.26 -7.77 -4.76
C LEU A 111 19.91 -8.19 -3.44
N LYS A 112 20.31 -7.26 -2.56
CA LYS A 112 20.70 -7.61 -1.19
C LYS A 112 19.56 -8.24 -0.40
N TRP A 113 18.31 -7.88 -0.71
CA TRP A 113 17.11 -8.47 -0.12
C TRP A 113 16.78 -9.86 -0.68
N ASP A 114 17.32 -10.25 -1.85
CA ASP A 114 17.06 -11.55 -2.51
C ASP A 114 17.47 -12.74 -1.63
N ASN A 115 18.47 -12.55 -0.76
CA ASN A 115 18.89 -13.54 0.24
C ASN A 115 17.77 -13.93 1.22
N TYR A 116 16.77 -13.07 1.40
CA TYR A 116 15.72 -13.22 2.42
C TYR A 116 14.35 -13.44 1.79
N LEU A 117 14.08 -12.88 0.62
CA LEU A 117 12.86 -13.08 -0.15
C LEU A 117 13.20 -13.22 -1.63
N PRO A 118 12.88 -14.34 -2.29
CA PRO A 118 13.25 -14.55 -3.70
C PRO A 118 12.67 -13.49 -4.63
N LEU A 119 13.52 -12.88 -5.45
CA LEU A 119 13.20 -11.82 -6.40
C LEU A 119 13.41 -12.30 -7.84
N ASN A 120 12.68 -11.71 -8.77
CA ASN A 120 12.90 -11.90 -10.20
C ASN A 120 12.75 -10.57 -10.94
N LEU A 121 13.82 -10.12 -11.59
CA LEU A 121 13.78 -8.91 -12.40
C LEU A 121 13.01 -9.17 -13.70
N VAL A 122 12.03 -8.33 -14.00
CA VAL A 122 11.22 -8.41 -15.22
C VAL A 122 11.37 -7.15 -16.06
N GLU A 123 11.40 -7.31 -17.37
CA GLU A 123 11.60 -6.20 -18.31
C GLU A 123 10.35 -5.33 -18.52
N GLN A 124 9.18 -5.86 -18.16
CA GLN A 124 7.89 -5.23 -18.49
C GLN A 124 7.14 -4.82 -17.22
N PRO A 125 6.81 -3.53 -17.04
CA PRO A 125 6.25 -3.03 -15.78
C PRO A 125 4.91 -3.68 -15.43
N GLN A 126 4.09 -4.05 -16.42
CA GLN A 126 2.80 -4.73 -16.21
C GLN A 126 2.95 -6.09 -15.53
N ASN A 127 4.11 -6.75 -15.65
CA ASN A 127 4.37 -8.05 -15.05
C ASN A 127 4.91 -7.97 -13.61
N ALA A 128 5.26 -6.78 -13.12
CA ALA A 128 5.99 -6.60 -11.87
C ALA A 128 5.11 -6.33 -10.64
N ASP A 129 5.29 -7.07 -9.56
CA ASP A 129 4.67 -6.80 -8.27
C ASP A 129 5.18 -5.49 -7.65
N ILE A 130 6.47 -5.18 -7.85
CA ILE A 130 7.12 -3.93 -7.41
C ILE A 130 7.68 -3.20 -8.63
N LYS A 131 7.37 -1.92 -8.78
CA LYS A 131 7.95 -1.04 -9.80
C LYS A 131 8.87 -0.02 -9.16
N ILE A 132 10.07 0.14 -9.68
CA ILE A 132 11.02 1.17 -9.26
C ILE A 132 11.22 2.14 -10.42
N ILE A 133 10.94 3.42 -10.19
CA ILE A 133 10.96 4.47 -11.21
C ILE A 133 11.86 5.64 -10.79
N ARG A 134 12.62 6.16 -11.75
CA ARG A 134 13.54 7.28 -11.55
C ARG A 134 12.81 8.59 -11.78
N LYS A 135 12.03 8.99 -10.78
CA LYS A 135 11.19 10.19 -10.82
C LYS A 135 11.01 10.74 -9.41
N ASN A 136 10.84 12.05 -9.30
CA ASN A 136 10.44 12.65 -8.03
C ASN A 136 9.12 12.02 -7.53
N PRO A 137 9.03 11.69 -6.23
CA PRO A 137 7.78 11.28 -5.60
C PRO A 137 6.63 12.24 -5.89
N PRO A 138 5.37 11.75 -5.98
CA PRO A 138 4.21 12.60 -6.15
C PRO A 138 4.11 13.62 -5.00
N LEU A 139 3.82 14.87 -5.34
CA LEU A 139 3.64 15.92 -4.34
C LEU A 139 2.46 15.58 -3.43
N ASP A 140 2.68 15.74 -2.12
CA ASP A 140 1.66 15.61 -1.09
C ASP A 140 1.40 17.00 -0.50
N PRO A 141 0.19 17.58 -0.70
CA PRO A 141 -0.16 18.90 -0.15
C PRO A 141 -0.03 19.01 1.37
N GLN A 142 -0.07 17.89 2.09
CA GLN A 142 0.06 17.86 3.55
C GLN A 142 1.53 17.89 4.00
N LYS A 143 2.47 17.52 3.12
CA LYS A 143 3.91 17.55 3.41
C LYS A 143 4.49 18.90 3.01
N LYS A 144 5.23 19.52 3.93
CA LYS A 144 5.90 20.81 3.70
C LYS A 144 7.07 20.75 2.72
N ARG A 145 7.54 19.55 2.37
CA ARG A 145 8.69 19.32 1.49
C ARG A 145 8.43 18.13 0.58
N ALA A 146 8.93 18.21 -0.65
CA ALA A 146 8.98 17.06 -1.55
C ALA A 146 9.94 16.00 -0.96
N SER A 147 9.53 14.73 -1.02
CA SER A 147 10.38 13.63 -0.59
C SER A 147 11.43 13.31 -1.65
N SER A 148 12.60 12.82 -1.24
CA SER A 148 13.65 12.35 -2.16
C SER A 148 13.41 10.91 -2.62
N ALA A 149 12.64 10.14 -1.85
CA ALA A 149 12.18 8.81 -2.21
C ALA A 149 10.81 8.54 -1.56
N GLU A 150 10.01 7.65 -2.14
CA GLU A 150 8.74 7.23 -1.55
C GLU A 150 8.30 5.88 -2.11
N THR A 151 7.75 5.05 -1.23
CA THR A 151 7.04 3.82 -1.59
C THR A 151 5.55 4.00 -1.39
N ARG A 152 4.73 3.55 -2.35
CA ARG A 152 3.28 3.41 -2.18
C ARG A 152 2.82 2.05 -2.68
N TYR A 153 1.78 1.53 -2.06
CA TYR A 153 1.07 0.35 -2.56
C TYR A 153 -0.31 0.70 -3.13
N GLN A 154 -0.80 -0.15 -4.02
CA GLN A 154 -2.20 -0.17 -4.45
C GLN A 154 -2.79 -1.56 -4.23
N ILE A 155 -4.02 -1.59 -3.74
CA ILE A 155 -4.80 -2.82 -3.57
C ILE A 155 -5.72 -3.02 -4.77
N SER A 156 -5.86 -4.25 -5.22
CA SER A 156 -6.70 -4.65 -6.35
C SER A 156 -7.23 -6.06 -6.15
N VAL A 157 -8.35 -6.40 -6.78
CA VAL A 157 -8.80 -7.79 -6.88
C VAL A 157 -8.24 -8.38 -8.17
N LYS A 158 -7.66 -9.57 -8.07
CA LYS A 158 -7.21 -10.39 -9.20
C LYS A 158 -7.86 -11.77 -9.14
N ASN A 159 -7.81 -12.52 -10.23
CA ASN A 159 -8.31 -13.89 -10.27
C ASN A 159 -7.15 -14.90 -10.30
N THR A 160 -7.31 -16.04 -9.62
CA THR A 160 -6.45 -17.21 -9.83
C THR A 160 -6.66 -17.77 -11.24
N PRO A 161 -5.78 -18.67 -11.74
CA PRO A 161 -6.00 -19.34 -13.03
C PRO A 161 -7.35 -20.05 -13.12
N GLU A 162 -7.88 -20.53 -12.00
CA GLU A 162 -9.17 -21.22 -11.88
C GLU A 162 -10.35 -20.23 -11.77
N GLY A 163 -10.09 -18.92 -11.81
CA GLY A 163 -11.12 -17.88 -11.80
C GLY A 163 -11.55 -17.40 -10.41
N PHE A 164 -10.90 -17.85 -9.32
CA PHE A 164 -11.25 -17.39 -7.97
C PHE A 164 -10.68 -16.00 -7.70
N PRO A 165 -11.49 -15.02 -7.29
CA PRO A 165 -10.99 -13.69 -6.95
C PRO A 165 -10.17 -13.74 -5.65
N TYR A 166 -9.15 -12.90 -5.55
CA TYR A 166 -8.33 -12.70 -4.35
C TYR A 166 -7.82 -11.26 -4.25
N LEU A 167 -7.52 -10.81 -3.04
CA LEU A 167 -6.95 -9.48 -2.81
C LEU A 167 -5.44 -9.49 -3.11
N SER A 168 -4.99 -8.63 -4.01
CA SER A 168 -3.59 -8.47 -4.41
C SER A 168 -3.14 -7.04 -4.19
N HIS A 169 -1.86 -6.86 -3.89
CA HIS A 169 -1.23 -5.56 -3.89
C HIS A 169 -0.10 -5.48 -4.93
N ARG A 170 0.27 -4.25 -5.29
CA ARG A 170 1.49 -3.92 -6.03
C ARG A 170 2.10 -2.66 -5.43
N PHE A 171 3.40 -2.50 -5.58
CA PHE A 171 4.12 -1.34 -5.09
C PHE A 171 4.70 -0.51 -6.23
N THR A 172 4.81 0.79 -5.98
CA THR A 172 5.59 1.72 -6.78
C THR A 172 6.55 2.46 -5.85
N ILE A 173 7.82 2.43 -6.21
CA ILE A 173 8.91 3.14 -5.55
C ILE A 173 9.38 4.25 -6.48
N TRP A 174 9.30 5.48 -6.01
CA TRP A 174 9.87 6.65 -6.67
C TRP A 174 11.23 6.96 -6.04
N LEU A 175 12.27 7.01 -6.86
CA LEU A 175 13.59 7.46 -6.44
C LEU A 175 13.92 8.75 -7.20
N SER A 176 14.15 9.83 -6.46
CA SER A 176 14.44 11.14 -7.08
C SER A 176 15.72 11.08 -7.91
N PRO A 177 15.73 11.66 -9.12
CA PRO A 177 16.94 11.82 -9.93
C PRO A 177 18.05 12.61 -9.24
N THR A 178 17.74 13.39 -8.20
CA THR A 178 18.72 14.20 -7.46
C THR A 178 19.49 13.41 -6.40
N GLN A 179 19.05 12.20 -6.04
CA GLN A 179 19.83 11.30 -5.19
C GLN A 179 20.94 10.64 -6.02
N THR A 180 22.17 10.72 -5.51
CA THR A 180 23.37 10.21 -6.20
C THR A 180 24.31 9.51 -5.22
N GLY A 181 25.26 8.74 -5.76
CA GLY A 181 26.26 8.02 -4.98
C GLY A 181 25.64 7.02 -3.99
N GLN A 182 26.21 6.92 -2.78
CA GLN A 182 25.72 6.01 -1.75
C GLN A 182 24.27 6.28 -1.29
N TYR A 183 23.75 7.49 -1.52
CA TYR A 183 22.41 7.85 -1.07
C TYR A 183 21.30 7.27 -1.95
N ILE A 184 21.54 7.06 -3.25
CA ILE A 184 20.55 6.36 -4.09
C ILE A 184 20.50 4.87 -3.76
N GLU A 185 21.65 4.26 -3.43
CA GLU A 185 21.72 2.88 -2.97
C GLU A 185 20.98 2.72 -1.63
N ALA A 186 21.26 3.61 -0.66
CA ALA A 186 20.59 3.61 0.63
C ALA A 186 19.07 3.79 0.52
N ALA A 187 18.63 4.76 -0.30
CA ALA A 187 17.20 5.00 -0.52
C ALA A 187 16.54 3.80 -1.21
N ALA A 188 17.16 3.24 -2.25
CA ALA A 188 16.63 2.03 -2.89
C ALA A 188 16.50 0.87 -1.90
N LEU A 189 17.49 0.66 -1.03
CA LEU A 189 17.48 -0.41 -0.04
C LEU A 189 16.37 -0.24 1.01
N HIS A 190 16.19 1.00 1.50
CA HIS A 190 15.16 1.38 2.48
C HIS A 190 13.75 1.26 1.91
N GLU A 191 13.49 1.91 0.77
CA GLU A 191 12.18 1.90 0.12
C GLU A 191 11.78 0.49 -0.32
N PHE A 192 12.75 -0.33 -0.75
CA PHE A 192 12.47 -1.72 -1.06
C PHE A 192 12.06 -2.52 0.19
N GLY A 193 12.65 -2.23 1.36
CA GLY A 193 12.20 -2.79 2.64
C GLY A 193 10.73 -2.48 2.95
N HIS A 194 10.27 -1.25 2.69
CA HIS A 194 8.84 -0.91 2.75
C HIS A 194 8.01 -1.74 1.77
N ALA A 195 8.47 -1.88 0.53
CA ALA A 195 7.77 -2.66 -0.49
C ALA A 195 7.70 -4.16 -0.17
N LEU A 196 8.63 -4.69 0.61
CA LEU A 196 8.60 -6.06 1.13
C LEU A 196 7.66 -6.24 2.33
N GLY A 197 7.14 -5.16 2.91
CA GLY A 197 6.14 -5.21 3.96
C GLY A 197 6.54 -4.55 5.28
N ILE A 198 7.78 -4.06 5.43
CA ILE A 198 8.20 -3.31 6.62
C ILE A 198 7.60 -1.91 6.56
N TRP A 199 6.30 -1.81 6.85
CA TRP A 199 5.52 -0.58 6.74
C TRP A 199 5.58 0.24 8.03
N GLY A 200 6.78 0.74 8.32
CA GLY A 200 7.16 1.47 9.52
C GLY A 200 8.67 1.69 9.52
N HIS A 201 9.23 2.17 10.63
CA HIS A 201 10.65 2.48 10.71
C HIS A 201 11.30 1.88 11.95
N SER A 202 12.58 1.54 11.82
CA SER A 202 13.42 1.23 12.97
C SER A 202 13.74 2.51 13.77
N PRO A 203 13.82 2.43 15.11
CA PRO A 203 14.34 3.53 15.92
C PRO A 203 15.88 3.64 15.89
N GLU A 204 16.60 2.66 15.36
CA GLU A 204 18.07 2.59 15.44
C GLU A 204 18.74 2.96 14.11
N GLN A 205 19.72 3.86 14.18
CA GLN A 205 20.48 4.36 13.01
C GLN A 205 21.33 3.30 12.29
N THR A 206 21.53 2.14 12.92
CA THR A 206 22.28 1.01 12.36
C THR A 206 21.44 0.09 11.49
N ASP A 207 20.13 0.34 11.41
CA ASP A 207 19.21 -0.46 10.63
C ASP A 207 18.87 0.25 9.33
N VAL A 208 18.69 -0.52 8.25
CA VAL A 208 18.37 0.11 6.96
C VAL A 208 17.04 0.84 7.01
N MET A 209 16.11 0.37 7.85
CA MET A 209 14.78 0.95 8.01
C MET A 209 14.73 2.15 8.97
N TYR A 210 15.86 2.73 9.36
CA TYR A 210 15.87 3.99 10.11
C TYR A 210 15.29 5.14 9.27
N PHE A 211 14.39 5.94 9.87
CA PHE A 211 13.57 6.93 9.15
C PHE A 211 14.33 8.11 8.51
N SER A 212 15.60 8.33 8.90
CA SER A 212 16.39 9.47 8.43
C SER A 212 17.63 9.01 7.71
N GLN A 213 17.97 9.69 6.62
CA GLN A 213 19.24 9.50 5.95
C GLN A 213 20.40 9.80 6.92
N VAL A 214 21.37 8.89 6.99
CA VAL A 214 22.60 9.03 7.78
C VAL A 214 23.80 9.19 6.85
N ARG A 215 24.93 9.65 7.42
CA ARG A 215 26.16 9.91 6.65
C ARG A 215 26.75 8.64 6.04
N GLU A 216 26.75 7.56 6.82
CA GLU A 216 27.26 6.24 6.42
C GLU A 216 26.06 5.28 6.44
N PRO A 217 25.36 5.08 5.32
CA PRO A 217 24.16 4.26 5.29
C PRO A 217 24.43 2.82 5.72
N PRO A 218 23.65 2.25 6.65
CA PRO A 218 23.86 0.89 7.10
C PRO A 218 23.43 -0.13 6.03
N PRO A 219 24.00 -1.36 6.06
CA PRO A 219 23.44 -2.48 5.31
C PRO A 219 22.13 -2.96 5.97
N ILE A 220 21.49 -3.96 5.37
CA ILE A 220 20.35 -4.65 6.01
C ILE A 220 20.84 -5.30 7.31
N SER A 221 20.22 -4.93 8.43
CA SER A 221 20.56 -5.43 9.76
C SER A 221 19.84 -6.73 10.08
N VAL A 222 20.33 -7.44 11.10
CA VAL A 222 19.63 -8.61 11.67
C VAL A 222 18.23 -8.23 12.18
N ARG A 223 18.05 -7.03 12.75
CA ARG A 223 16.77 -6.54 13.25
C ARG A 223 15.76 -6.31 12.12
N ASP A 224 16.24 -5.88 10.95
CA ASP A 224 15.41 -5.73 9.75
C ASP A 224 14.85 -7.10 9.31
N ILE A 225 15.70 -8.14 9.29
CA ILE A 225 15.28 -9.49 8.91
C ILE A 225 14.37 -10.12 9.95
N ASN A 226 14.66 -9.92 11.23
CA ASN A 226 13.79 -10.40 12.31
C ASN A 226 12.41 -9.75 12.24
N THR A 227 12.35 -8.44 11.97
CA THR A 227 11.09 -7.70 11.79
C THR A 227 10.34 -8.22 10.57
N LEU A 228 11.04 -8.40 9.43
CA LEU A 228 10.46 -8.97 8.20
C LEU A 228 9.88 -10.36 8.45
N LYS A 229 10.61 -11.25 9.13
CA LYS A 229 10.13 -12.59 9.51
C LYS A 229 8.87 -12.51 10.35
N ARG A 230 8.84 -11.63 11.36
CA ARG A 230 7.64 -11.44 12.21
C ARG A 230 6.44 -10.95 11.42
N ILE A 231 6.62 -10.02 10.48
CA ILE A 231 5.57 -9.55 9.56
C ILE A 231 5.00 -10.71 8.74
N TYR A 232 5.86 -11.56 8.17
CA TYR A 232 5.44 -12.70 7.35
C TYR A 232 4.77 -13.83 8.15
N GLN A 233 4.89 -13.83 9.48
CA GLN A 233 4.15 -14.73 10.38
C GLN A 233 2.76 -14.20 10.76
N GLN A 234 2.42 -12.97 10.39
CA GLN A 234 1.14 -12.38 10.77
C GLN A 234 0.00 -12.72 9.81
N PRO A 235 -1.24 -12.66 10.31
CA PRO A 235 -2.41 -12.80 9.46
C PRO A 235 -2.56 -11.65 8.46
N THR A 236 -3.07 -12.01 7.28
CA THR A 236 -3.43 -11.06 6.23
C THR A 236 -4.62 -11.60 5.45
N ARG A 237 -5.34 -10.72 4.76
CA ARG A 237 -6.33 -11.08 3.73
C ARG A 237 -5.70 -11.18 2.34
N LEU A 238 -4.49 -10.62 2.17
CA LEU A 238 -3.79 -10.58 0.89
C LEU A 238 -3.43 -11.99 0.43
N GLY A 239 -3.62 -12.27 -0.86
CA GLY A 239 -3.23 -13.54 -1.47
C GLY A 239 -4.14 -14.74 -1.16
N TRP A 240 -5.16 -14.60 -0.31
CA TRP A 240 -6.19 -15.62 -0.10
C TRP A 240 -7.38 -15.40 -1.04
N SER A 241 -7.88 -16.48 -1.64
CA SER A 241 -9.10 -16.44 -2.44
C SER A 241 -10.31 -16.05 -1.59
N ILE A 242 -11.19 -15.24 -2.15
CA ILE A 242 -12.48 -14.88 -1.55
C ILE A 242 -13.33 -16.16 -1.53
N LEU A 243 -13.85 -16.51 -0.35
CA LEU A 243 -14.78 -17.62 -0.19
C LEU A 243 -16.10 -17.21 -0.85
N ILE A 244 -16.41 -17.84 -1.98
CA ILE A 244 -17.73 -17.76 -2.61
C ILE A 244 -18.51 -18.95 -2.06
N ALA A 245 -19.60 -18.69 -1.33
CA ALA A 245 -20.51 -19.76 -0.96
C ALA A 245 -21.02 -20.44 -2.25
N PRO A 246 -20.99 -21.78 -2.35
CA PRO A 246 -21.57 -22.44 -3.51
C PRO A 246 -23.04 -22.04 -3.61
N ASN A 247 -23.49 -21.65 -4.81
CA ASN A 247 -24.91 -21.47 -5.08
C ASN A 247 -25.59 -22.83 -4.82
N THR A 248 -26.33 -22.93 -3.73
CA THR A 248 -27.22 -24.06 -3.44
C THR A 248 -28.47 -23.98 -4.30
#